data_AF-A0A7D5INL1-F1
#
_entry.id   AF-A0A7D5INL1-F1
#
_cell.length_a   1.000
_cell.length_b   1.000
_cell.length_c   1.000
_cell.angle_alpha   90.00
_cell.angle_beta   90.00
_cell.angle_gamma   90.00
#
_symmetry.space_group_name_H-M   'P 1'
#
loop_
_entity.id
_entity.type
_entity.pdbx_description
1 polymer ?
#
loop_
_entity_poly.entity_id
_entity_poly.type
_entity_poly.pdbx_seq_one_letter_code
_entity_poly.pdbx_strand_id
1 'polypeptide(L)' 'MIQIQRRYKEEVEEINEDDIDLVKINLNITRKVCCGGREKKSYDLGWVESPKDMKLTTVKEYTIHERVLEVWIEP' A
#
# COMPACT_ATOMS: atom_id res chain seq x y z
N MET A 1 1.01 15.88 4.24
CA MET A 1 -0.27 15.14 4.20
C MET A 1 -0.10 13.89 3.34
N ILE A 2 -0.66 12.73 3.71
CA ILE A 2 -0.49 11.48 2.94
C ILE A 2 -1.72 11.27 2.05
N GLN A 3 -1.51 11.08 0.75
CA GLN A 3 -2.57 10.82 -0.22
C GLN A 3 -2.57 9.37 -0.66
N ILE A 4 -3.69 8.67 -0.47
CA ILE A 4 -3.89 7.28 -0.91
C ILE A 4 -4.94 7.23 -2.01
N GLN A 5 -4.54 6.71 -3.17
CA GLN A 5 -5.47 6.42 -4.26
C GLN A 5 -5.62 4.92 -4.44
N ARG A 6 -6.86 4.43 -4.23
CA ARG A 6 -7.14 3.00 -4.43
C ARG A 6 -7.20 2.64 -5.90
N ARG A 7 -6.74 1.44 -6.26
CA ARG A 7 -6.67 0.99 -7.67
C ARG A 7 -8.03 0.98 -8.39
N TYR A 8 -9.11 0.68 -7.68
CA TYR A 8 -10.46 0.51 -8.24
C TYR A 8 -11.43 1.63 -7.82
N LYS A 9 -10.91 2.72 -7.27
CA LYS A 9 -11.71 3.90 -6.93
C LYS A 9 -11.02 5.15 -7.46
N GLU A 10 -11.81 6.08 -7.97
CA GLU A 10 -11.30 7.41 -8.34
C GLU A 10 -11.13 8.33 -7.12
N GLU A 11 -11.60 7.90 -5.95
CA GLU A 11 -11.48 8.61 -4.69
C GLU A 11 -10.02 8.61 -4.19
N VAL A 12 -9.53 9.80 -3.86
CA VAL A 12 -8.28 10.00 -3.12
C VAL A 12 -8.64 10.17 -1.67
N GLU A 13 -8.13 9.28 -0.82
CA GLU A 13 -8.25 9.35 0.62
C GLU A 13 -7.05 10.12 1.18
N GLU A 14 -7.32 11.10 2.04
CA GLU A 14 -6.29 11.89 2.70
C GLU A 14 -6.14 11.43 4.14
N ILE A 15 -4.90 11.18 4.56
CA ILE A 15 -4.56 10.81 5.93
C ILE A 15 -3.64 11.89 6.50
N ASN A 16 -3.93 12.30 7.73
CA ASN A 16 -3.09 13.22 8.47
C ASN A 16 -1.73 12.57 8.75
N GLU A 17 -0.66 13.29 8.40
CA GLU A 17 0.70 12.81 8.62
C GLU A 17 1.09 12.80 10.11
N ASP A 18 0.44 13.63 10.93
CA ASP A 18 0.70 13.70 12.37
C ASP A 18 0.30 12.41 13.13
N ASP A 19 -0.57 11.60 12.52
CA ASP A 19 -1.07 10.35 13.07
C ASP A 19 -0.24 9.13 12.64
N ILE A 20 0.73 9.30 11.73
CA ILE A 20 1.52 8.22 11.14
C ILE A 20 3.02 8.50 11.28
N ASP A 21 3.72 7.62 11.99
CA ASP A 21 5.18 7.71 12.13
C ASP A 21 5.91 6.92 11.03
N LEU A 22 5.30 5.82 10.56
CA LEU A 22 5.90 4.84 9.65
C LEU A 22 4.90 4.42 8.58
N VAL A 23 5.38 4.28 7.34
CA VAL A 23 4.62 3.65 6.24
C VAL A 23 5.32 2.36 5.83
N LYS A 24 4.65 1.23 5.98
CA LYS A 24 5.13 -0.06 5.48
C LYS A 24 4.50 -0.36 4.12
N ILE A 25 5.33 -0.68 3.13
CA ILE A 25 4.88 -0.91 1.76
C ILE A 25 5.04 -2.39 1.42
N ASN A 26 3.93 -3.04 1.08
CA ASN A 26 3.88 -4.43 0.65
C ASN A 26 3.41 -4.50 -0.81
N LEU A 27 4.07 -5.31 -1.63
CA LEU A 27 3.70 -5.55 -3.02
C LEU A 27 3.08 -6.93 -3.18
N ASN A 28 1.82 -6.96 -3.60
CA ASN A 28 1.11 -8.18 -3.94
C ASN A 28 1.15 -8.40 -5.45
N ILE A 29 1.84 -9.45 -5.91
CA ILE A 29 1.87 -9.83 -7.32
C ILE A 29 1.10 -11.12 -7.51
N THR A 30 0.10 -11.10 -8.40
CA THR A 30 -0.57 -12.31 -8.88
C THR A 30 0.04 -12.71 -10.22
N ARG A 31 0.68 -13.88 -10.29
CA ARG A 31 1.27 -14.42 -11.53
C ARG A 31 0.49 -15.67 -11.97
N LYS A 32 0.30 -15.81 -13.29
CA LYS A 32 -0.16 -17.07 -13.86
C LYS A 32 0.99 -18.07 -13.84
N VAL A 33 0.73 -19.27 -13.32
CA VAL A 33 1.69 -20.38 -13.32
C VAL A 33 1.29 -21.41 -14.36
N CYS A 34 2.22 -22.33 -14.69
CA CYS A 34 1.95 -23.43 -15.61
C CYS A 34 0.71 -24.21 -15.14
N CYS A 35 -0.09 -24.71 -16.08
CA CYS A 35 -1.38 -25.39 -15.85
C CYS A 35 -2.56 -24.48 -15.44
N GLY A 36 -2.50 -23.17 -15.67
CA GLY A 36 -3.65 -22.26 -15.50
C GLY A 36 -3.91 -21.83 -14.05
N GLY A 37 -3.05 -22.24 -13.12
CA GLY A 37 -3.08 -21.74 -11.74
C GLY A 37 -2.72 -20.26 -11.63
N ARG A 38 -3.14 -19.63 -10.54
CA ARG A 38 -2.70 -18.28 -10.15
C ARG A 38 -1.97 -18.40 -8.82
N GLU A 39 -0.73 -17.92 -8.78
CA GLU A 39 0.06 -17.84 -7.56
C GLU A 39 0.09 -16.37 -7.11
N LYS A 40 -0.20 -16.13 -5.84
CA LYS A 40 -0.04 -14.83 -5.19
C LYS A 40 1.29 -14.83 -4.44
N LYS A 41 2.12 -13.83 -4.69
CA LYS A 41 3.34 -13.58 -3.91
C LYS A 41 3.28 -12.18 -3.32
N SER A 42 3.59 -12.10 -2.02
CA SER A 42 3.70 -10.85 -1.29
C SER A 42 5.18 -10.56 -1.07
N TYR A 43 5.59 -9.34 -1.36
CA TYR A 43 6.95 -8.85 -1.17
C TYR A 43 6.91 -7.68 -0.20
N ASP A 44 7.76 -7.71 0.82
CA ASP A 44 8.02 -6.54 1.67
C ASP A 44 8.96 -5.62 0.89
N LEU A 45 8.48 -4.41 0.55
CA LEU A 45 9.28 -3.39 -0.12
C LEU A 45 10.03 -2.50 0.88
N GLY A 46 9.77 -2.68 2.18
CA GLY A 46 10.37 -1.92 3.26
C GLY A 46 9.44 -0.86 3.85
N TRP A 47 10.05 0.04 4.61
CA TRP A 47 9.38 1.10 5.35
C TRP A 47 9.90 2.48 4.97
N VAL A 48 9.03 3.47 5.09
CA VAL A 48 9.35 4.89 5.00
C VAL A 48 9.14 5.51 6.38
N GLU A 49 10.21 6.09 6.92
CA GLU A 49 10.19 6.83 8.17
C GLU A 49 9.83 8.29 7.91
N SER A 50 8.99 8.90 8.77
CA SER A 50 8.55 10.30 8.62
C SER A 50 7.89 10.58 7.25
N PRO A 51 6.76 9.93 6.93
CA PRO A 51 6.07 10.03 5.65
C PRO A 51 5.42 11.41 5.43
N LYS A 52 6.21 12.41 5.03
CA LYS A 52 5.73 13.73 4.65
C LYS A 52 5.39 13.78 3.16
N ASP A 53 4.21 14.33 2.86
CA ASP A 53 3.73 14.59 1.49
C ASP A 53 3.79 13.39 0.54
N MET A 54 3.57 12.19 1.08
CA MET A 54 3.66 10.95 0.34
C MET A 54 2.38 10.71 -0.47
N LYS A 55 2.53 10.40 -1.76
CA LYS A 55 1.43 9.99 -2.63
C LYS A 55 1.57 8.52 -3.03
N LEU A 56 0.61 7.72 -2.58
CA LEU A 56 0.54 6.29 -2.85
C LEU A 56 -0.58 6.02 -3.86
N THR A 57 -0.22 5.41 -4.99
CA THR A 57 -1.16 5.01 -6.04
C THR A 57 -1.28 3.50 -6.10
N THR A 58 -2.30 2.99 -6.80
CA THR A 58 -2.54 1.55 -6.98
C THR A 58 -2.70 0.76 -5.67
N VAL A 59 -3.12 1.44 -4.61
CA VAL A 59 -3.33 0.80 -3.32
C VAL A 59 -4.55 -0.11 -3.41
N LYS A 60 -4.37 -1.37 -3.06
CA LYS A 60 -5.49 -2.31 -2.95
C LYS A 60 -6.18 -2.16 -1.60
N GLU A 61 -5.37 -2.19 -0.56
CA GLU A 61 -5.80 -2.11 0.82
C GLU A 61 -4.71 -1.42 1.63
N TYR A 62 -5.13 -0.77 2.71
CA TYR A 62 -4.23 -0.24 3.71
C TYR A 62 -4.89 -0.40 5.09
N THR A 63 -4.06 -0.49 6.11
CA THR A 63 -4.49 -0.56 7.51
C THR A 63 -3.59 0.32 8.35
N ILE A 64 -4.17 1.00 9.33
CA ILE A 64 -3.42 1.80 10.28
C ILE A 64 -3.45 1.05 11.61
N HIS A 65 -2.28 0.69 12.13
CA HIS A 65 -2.13 0.06 13.44
C HIS A 65 -0.97 0.73 14.17
N GLU A 66 -1.16 1.18 15.42
CA GLU A 66 -0.09 1.78 16.23
C GLU A 66 0.72 2.88 15.52
N ARG A 67 0.04 3.78 14.79
CA ARG A 67 0.68 4.87 14.00
C ARG A 67 1.56 4.37 12.84
N VAL A 68 1.43 3.10 12.47
CA VAL A 68 2.04 2.51 11.27
C VAL A 68 0.96 2.35 10.20
N LEU A 69 1.19 2.97 9.05
CA LEU A 69 0.35 2.80 7.87
C LEU A 69 0.91 1.64 7.04
N GLU A 70 0.29 0.47 7.13
CA GLU A 70 0.60 -0.66 6.27
C GLU A 70 -0.21 -0.56 4.98
N VAL A 71 0.48 -0.66 3.85
CA VAL A 71 -0.10 -0.46 2.52
C VAL A 71 0.22 -1.67 1.67
N TRP A 72 -0.78 -2.19 0.96
CA TRP A 72 -0.60 -3.24 -0.04
C TRP A 72 -0.91 -2.69 -1.43
N ILE A 73 0.13 -2.62 -2.25
CA ILE A 73 0.03 -2.21 -3.65
C ILE A 73 -0.07 -3.44 -4.55
N GLU A 74 -0.82 -3.33 -5.63
CA GLU A 74 -0.88 -4.35 -6.69
C GLU A 74 -0.56 -3.71 -8.04
N PRO A 75 0.36 -4.31 -8.84
CA PRO A 75 0.71 -3.82 -10.17
C PRO A 75 -0.42 -4.08 -11.18
#